data_AF-A0A378YSE1-F1
#
_entry.id   AF-A0A378YSE1-F1
#
_cell.length_a   1.000
_cell.length_b   1.000
_cell.length_c   1.000
_cell.angle_alpha   90.00
_cell.angle_beta   90.00
_cell.angle_gamma   90.00
#
_symmetry.space_group_name_H-M   'P 1'
#
loop_
_entity.id
_entity.type
_entity.pdbx_description
1 polymer ?
#
loop_
_entity_poly.entity_id
_entity_poly.type
_entity_poly.pdbx_seq_one_letter_code
_entity_poly.pdbx_strand_id
1 'polypeptide(L)'
;MTELDPTLERWRLILGEAASGLVRDAALSAAAAGQDAALAWLYDRDEELDRRGIRRQGGDGPAIVHAVDWLDDIHRLFPKATVERLERDAVQRYGLHDVLTDPEVLGRLEPNAELLGAVLRTKHLMNPEVLRMARRIVEQVVRELMERLATEVRTTMHGARSRRRGRIPRAADFDFPTTVRANLAHYRPEQRRLYVETAHFRARTRRHTDNWQVILLVDQSGSMVGNVIHSAVTAACLWGLPGLETHLIAFDTEVVDLTRDVDDPVELLMKVQLGGGTDIARALGYAAQLVEHPRRAVIAVISDFYEGGNAAWLVRTAAALVAEGTTVLGLAALDEQADPVFDRELGQRLADVGVHVGAMTPGELAAFIAETIG
;
A
#
# COMPACT_ATOMS: atom_id res chain seq x y z
N MET A 1 -38.89 -33.85 -13.00
CA MET A 1 -37.88 -32.88 -13.42
C MET A 1 -36.54 -33.56 -13.20
N THR A 2 -35.88 -33.95 -14.27
CA THR A 2 -34.58 -34.62 -14.23
C THR A 2 -33.54 -33.58 -13.81
N GLU A 3 -32.76 -33.86 -12.76
CA GLU A 3 -31.66 -32.98 -12.34
C GLU A 3 -30.68 -32.80 -13.51
N LEU A 4 -30.21 -31.57 -13.71
CA LEU A 4 -29.21 -31.25 -14.72
C LEU A 4 -27.89 -31.97 -14.41
N ASP A 5 -27.19 -32.37 -15.47
CA ASP A 5 -25.80 -32.79 -15.33
C ASP A 5 -25.00 -31.65 -14.68
N PRO A 6 -24.26 -31.90 -13.58
CA PRO A 6 -23.45 -30.90 -12.89
C PRO A 6 -22.49 -30.14 -13.82
N THR A 7 -22.06 -30.75 -14.92
CA THR A 7 -21.20 -30.11 -15.92
C THR A 7 -21.97 -29.08 -16.73
N LEU A 8 -23.18 -29.42 -17.18
CA LEU A 8 -24.08 -28.51 -17.90
C LEU A 8 -24.56 -27.37 -17.00
N GLU A 9 -24.80 -27.64 -15.72
CA GLU A 9 -25.16 -26.63 -14.72
C GLU A 9 -24.03 -25.59 -14.52
N ARG A 10 -22.77 -26.04 -14.42
CA ARG A 10 -21.62 -25.11 -14.37
C ARG A 10 -21.48 -24.27 -15.64
N TRP A 11 -21.60 -24.88 -16.82
CA TRP A 11 -21.53 -24.13 -18.07
C TRP A 11 -22.67 -23.12 -18.19
N ARG A 12 -23.87 -23.46 -17.71
CA ARG A 12 -25.00 -22.52 -17.66
C ARG A 12 -24.72 -21.34 -16.71
N LEU A 13 -24.10 -21.56 -15.55
CA LEU A 13 -23.69 -20.50 -14.63
C LEU A 13 -22.56 -19.61 -15.19
N ILE A 14 -21.58 -20.20 -15.90
CA ILE A 14 -20.47 -19.45 -16.49
C ILE A 14 -20.93 -18.56 -17.65
N LEU A 15 -21.83 -19.06 -18.50
CA LEU A 15 -22.28 -18.39 -19.71
C LEU A 15 -23.50 -17.46 -19.47
N GLY A 16 -24.09 -17.53 -18.28
CA GLY A 16 -25.28 -16.75 -17.89
C GLY A 16 -26.47 -16.99 -18.80
N GLU A 17 -27.36 -16.01 -18.91
CA GLU A 17 -28.63 -16.16 -19.63
C GLU A 17 -28.47 -16.49 -21.13
N ALA A 18 -27.33 -16.14 -21.74
CA ALA A 18 -27.03 -16.52 -23.13
C ALA A 18 -26.99 -18.05 -23.35
N ALA A 19 -26.72 -18.83 -22.30
CA ALA A 19 -26.75 -20.29 -22.33
C ALA A 19 -28.11 -20.89 -21.95
N SER A 20 -29.16 -20.08 -21.74
CA SER A 20 -30.51 -20.58 -21.42
C SER A 20 -31.02 -21.58 -22.47
N GLY A 21 -30.62 -21.40 -23.75
CA GLY A 21 -30.93 -22.32 -24.83
C GLY A 21 -30.27 -23.71 -24.74
N LEU A 22 -29.22 -23.89 -23.94
CA LEU A 22 -28.55 -25.19 -23.71
C LEU A 22 -29.34 -26.08 -22.75
N VAL A 23 -30.32 -25.52 -22.03
CA VAL A 23 -30.97 -26.16 -20.88
C VAL A 23 -32.50 -26.24 -21.08
N ARG A 24 -32.99 -26.19 -22.33
CA ARG A 24 -34.42 -26.03 -22.67
C ARG A 24 -35.39 -27.00 -21.98
N ASP A 25 -34.94 -28.20 -21.59
CA ASP A 25 -35.78 -29.25 -21.02
C ASP A 25 -35.50 -29.56 -19.54
N ALA A 26 -34.62 -28.79 -18.87
CA ALA A 26 -34.30 -28.99 -17.47
C ALA A 26 -34.15 -27.67 -16.71
N ALA A 27 -34.65 -27.61 -15.49
CA ALA A 27 -34.55 -26.42 -14.65
C ALA A 27 -33.28 -26.47 -13.81
N LEU A 28 -32.62 -25.32 -13.62
CA LEU A 28 -31.58 -25.17 -12.61
C LEU A 28 -32.12 -25.58 -11.25
N SER A 29 -31.26 -26.13 -10.40
CA SER A 29 -31.59 -26.34 -8.99
C SER A 29 -31.94 -25.00 -8.34
N ALA A 30 -32.74 -24.99 -7.27
CA ALA A 30 -33.09 -23.74 -6.59
C ALA A 30 -31.84 -22.98 -6.09
N ALA A 31 -30.80 -23.71 -5.68
CA ALA A 31 -29.52 -23.13 -5.30
C ALA A 31 -28.79 -22.52 -6.51
N ALA A 32 -28.69 -23.22 -7.65
CA ALA A 32 -28.03 -22.69 -8.84
C ALA A 32 -28.82 -21.55 -9.51
N ALA A 33 -30.15 -21.55 -9.43
CA ALA A 33 -30.96 -20.42 -9.87
C ALA A 33 -30.68 -19.16 -9.04
N GLY A 34 -30.51 -19.31 -7.72
CA GLY A 34 -30.08 -18.20 -6.85
C GLY A 34 -28.66 -17.73 -7.17
N GLN A 35 -27.73 -18.66 -7.44
CA GLN A 35 -26.36 -18.32 -7.85
C GLN A 35 -26.34 -17.57 -9.19
N ASP A 36 -27.13 -18.01 -10.18
CA ASP A 36 -27.27 -17.35 -11.49
C ASP A 36 -27.79 -15.92 -11.32
N ALA A 37 -28.82 -15.72 -10.48
CA ALA A 37 -29.38 -14.40 -10.21
C ALA A 37 -28.38 -13.46 -9.52
N ALA A 38 -27.64 -13.96 -8.52
CA ALA A 38 -26.62 -13.18 -7.82
C ALA A 38 -25.44 -12.81 -8.72
N LEU A 39 -25.02 -13.71 -9.62
CA LEU A 39 -23.98 -13.45 -10.61
C LEU A 39 -24.47 -12.48 -11.70
N ALA A 40 -25.69 -12.65 -12.20
CA ALA A 40 -26.29 -11.75 -13.18
C ALA A 40 -26.41 -10.33 -12.64
N TRP A 41 -26.87 -10.16 -11.39
CA TRP A 41 -26.98 -8.84 -10.76
C TRP A 41 -25.64 -8.10 -10.67
N LEU A 42 -24.53 -8.83 -10.47
CA LEU A 42 -23.20 -8.25 -10.40
C LEU A 42 -22.60 -8.00 -11.80
N TYR A 43 -22.59 -9.03 -12.67
CA TYR A 43 -21.82 -9.02 -13.91
C TYR A 43 -22.60 -8.56 -15.15
N ASP A 44 -23.93 -8.72 -15.19
CA ASP A 44 -24.75 -8.22 -16.32
C ASP A 44 -24.96 -6.70 -16.26
N ARG A 45 -24.41 -6.02 -15.23
CA ARG A 45 -24.35 -4.54 -15.13
C ARG A 45 -23.20 -3.91 -15.92
N ASP A 46 -22.33 -4.71 -16.55
CA ASP A 46 -21.15 -4.21 -17.25
C ASP A 46 -21.52 -3.43 -18.53
N GLU A 47 -21.23 -2.13 -18.57
CA GLU A 47 -21.41 -1.26 -19.75
C GLU A 47 -20.64 -1.77 -20.99
N GLU A 48 -19.62 -2.61 -20.80
CA GLU A 48 -18.85 -3.19 -21.91
C GLU A 48 -19.68 -4.20 -22.73
N LEU A 49 -20.69 -4.84 -22.12
CA LEU A 49 -21.65 -5.69 -22.83
C LEU A 49 -22.56 -4.87 -23.75
N ASP A 50 -22.96 -3.68 -23.29
CA ASP A 50 -23.73 -2.71 -24.07
C ASP A 50 -22.91 -2.15 -25.24
N ARG A 51 -21.62 -1.85 -25.00
CA ARG A 51 -20.67 -1.35 -26.01
C ARG A 51 -20.36 -2.38 -27.12
N ARG A 52 -20.41 -3.68 -26.80
CA ARG A 52 -20.25 -4.79 -27.76
C ARG A 52 -21.53 -5.11 -28.54
N GLY A 53 -22.60 -4.34 -28.36
CA GLY A 53 -23.86 -4.53 -29.07
C GLY A 53 -24.63 -5.79 -28.68
N ILE A 54 -24.24 -6.44 -27.58
CA ILE A 54 -24.96 -7.59 -27.02
C ILE A 54 -26.10 -7.03 -26.15
N ARG A 55 -27.05 -6.32 -26.77
CA ARG A 55 -28.32 -6.02 -26.11
C ARG A 55 -29.08 -7.32 -25.97
N ARG A 56 -29.05 -7.92 -24.77
CA ARG A 56 -30.03 -8.95 -24.41
C ARG A 56 -31.41 -8.28 -24.37
N GLN A 57 -32.29 -8.85 -25.18
CA GLN A 57 -33.65 -8.40 -25.42
C GLN A 57 -34.40 -8.31 -24.08
N GLY A 58 -35.07 -7.19 -23.83
CA GLY A 58 -35.85 -6.97 -22.62
C GLY A 58 -36.86 -8.09 -22.38
N GLY A 59 -36.68 -8.81 -21.29
CA GLY A 59 -37.63 -9.71 -20.66
C GLY A 59 -37.74 -9.31 -19.19
N ASP A 60 -38.94 -9.42 -18.63
CA ASP A 60 -39.35 -9.01 -17.27
C ASP A 60 -38.18 -8.81 -16.30
N GLY A 61 -37.87 -7.53 -16.04
CA GLY A 61 -36.71 -7.16 -15.24
C GLY A 61 -36.72 -7.89 -13.91
N PRO A 62 -35.62 -8.55 -13.51
CA PRO A 62 -35.54 -9.14 -12.19
C PRO A 62 -35.83 -8.03 -11.17
N ALA A 63 -36.58 -8.39 -10.11
CA ALA A 63 -36.87 -7.49 -8.99
C ALA A 63 -35.63 -6.67 -8.67
N ILE A 64 -35.80 -5.38 -8.35
CA ILE A 64 -34.70 -4.51 -7.92
C ILE A 64 -34.07 -5.17 -6.70
N VAL A 65 -33.06 -6.03 -6.91
CA VAL A 65 -32.35 -6.70 -5.83
C VAL A 65 -31.53 -5.59 -5.20
N HIS A 66 -31.88 -5.24 -3.97
CA HIS A 66 -31.11 -4.26 -3.23
C HIS A 66 -29.75 -4.86 -2.91
N ALA A 67 -28.74 -4.00 -2.75
CA ALA A 67 -27.38 -4.43 -2.39
C ALA A 67 -27.34 -5.35 -1.16
N VAL A 68 -28.24 -5.14 -0.21
CA VAL A 68 -28.42 -5.95 1.01
C VAL A 68 -28.86 -7.38 0.67
N ASP A 69 -29.91 -7.52 -0.15
CA ASP A 69 -30.47 -8.82 -0.52
C ASP A 69 -29.44 -9.65 -1.33
N TRP A 70 -28.69 -8.98 -2.20
CA TRP A 70 -27.60 -9.61 -2.95
C TRP A 70 -26.49 -10.12 -2.02
N LEU A 71 -26.10 -9.34 -1.01
CA LEU A 71 -25.06 -9.74 -0.06
C LEU A 71 -25.48 -10.97 0.76
N ASP A 72 -26.75 -11.05 1.15
CA ASP A 72 -27.30 -12.21 1.85
C ASP A 72 -27.37 -13.45 0.96
N ASP A 73 -27.71 -13.26 -0.31
CA ASP A 73 -27.72 -14.33 -1.29
C ASP A 73 -26.32 -14.88 -1.54
N ILE A 74 -25.28 -14.04 -1.70
CA ILE A 74 -23.93 -14.56 -1.95
C ILE A 74 -23.37 -15.32 -0.74
N HIS A 75 -23.60 -14.83 0.48
CA HIS A 75 -23.14 -15.49 1.71
C HIS A 75 -23.82 -16.84 1.95
N ARG A 76 -25.08 -16.98 1.53
CA ARG A 76 -25.84 -18.22 1.63
C ARG A 76 -25.47 -19.23 0.54
N LEU A 77 -25.18 -18.75 -0.67
CA LEU A 77 -25.12 -19.57 -1.87
C LEU A 77 -23.70 -19.93 -2.31
N PHE A 78 -22.68 -19.20 -1.86
CA PHE A 78 -21.29 -19.42 -2.29
C PHE A 78 -20.34 -19.77 -1.13
N PRO A 79 -19.26 -20.53 -1.41
CA PRO A 79 -18.17 -20.71 -0.45
C PRO A 79 -17.47 -19.39 -0.14
N LYS A 80 -16.88 -19.29 1.06
CA LYS A 80 -16.21 -18.08 1.55
C LYS A 80 -15.24 -17.43 0.54
N ALA A 81 -14.33 -18.23 -0.03
CA ALA A 81 -13.35 -17.73 -1.01
C ALA A 81 -13.98 -17.16 -2.30
N THR A 82 -15.21 -17.58 -2.65
CA THR A 82 -15.94 -17.02 -3.79
C THR A 82 -16.67 -15.75 -3.40
N VAL A 83 -17.24 -15.67 -2.20
CA VAL A 83 -17.83 -14.45 -1.65
C VAL A 83 -16.81 -13.33 -1.60
N GLU A 84 -15.61 -13.57 -1.05
CA GLU A 84 -14.51 -12.60 -1.00
C GLU A 84 -14.18 -12.02 -2.39
N ARG A 85 -14.25 -12.85 -3.42
CA ARG A 85 -14.01 -12.42 -4.80
C ARG A 85 -15.17 -11.61 -5.37
N LEU A 86 -16.42 -12.02 -5.14
CA LEU A 86 -17.62 -11.32 -5.60
C LEU A 86 -17.76 -9.94 -4.94
N GLU A 87 -17.49 -9.86 -3.63
CA GLU A 87 -17.45 -8.59 -2.89
C GLU A 87 -16.39 -7.64 -3.44
N ARG A 88 -15.18 -8.17 -3.71
CA ARG A 88 -14.11 -7.40 -4.36
C ARG A 88 -14.55 -6.85 -5.71
N ASP A 89 -15.12 -7.68 -6.57
CA ASP A 89 -15.56 -7.28 -7.90
C ASP A 89 -16.69 -6.23 -7.83
N ALA A 90 -17.63 -6.36 -6.88
CA ALA A 90 -18.70 -5.39 -6.65
C ALA A 90 -18.18 -4.01 -6.26
N VAL A 91 -17.16 -3.96 -5.41
CA VAL A 91 -16.58 -2.73 -4.90
C VAL A 91 -15.62 -2.09 -5.91
N GLN A 92 -14.78 -2.87 -6.60
CA GLN A 92 -13.76 -2.36 -7.52
C GLN A 92 -14.28 -2.09 -8.93
N ARG A 93 -14.93 -3.09 -9.55
CA ARG A 93 -15.28 -3.04 -10.97
C ARG A 93 -16.59 -2.31 -11.21
N TYR A 94 -17.56 -2.53 -10.33
CA TYR A 94 -18.90 -1.99 -10.48
C TYR A 94 -19.16 -0.76 -9.60
N GLY A 95 -18.19 -0.39 -8.74
CA GLY A 95 -18.22 0.85 -7.97
C GLY A 95 -19.52 1.04 -7.21
N LEU A 96 -20.08 -0.04 -6.65
CA LEU A 96 -21.40 0.00 -6.02
C LEU A 96 -21.35 0.87 -4.75
N HIS A 97 -21.55 2.17 -4.93
CA HIS A 97 -21.56 3.15 -3.85
C HIS A 97 -22.66 2.83 -2.83
N ASP A 98 -23.79 2.30 -3.30
CA ASP A 98 -24.91 1.86 -2.46
C ASP A 98 -24.50 0.81 -1.42
N VAL A 99 -23.63 -0.13 -1.79
CA VAL A 99 -23.06 -1.17 -0.88
C VAL A 99 -22.22 -0.53 0.22
N LEU A 100 -21.51 0.55 -0.10
CA LEU A 100 -20.60 1.24 0.82
C LEU A 100 -21.31 2.29 1.69
N THR A 101 -22.48 2.76 1.25
CA THR A 101 -23.30 3.75 1.99
C THR A 101 -24.33 3.11 2.91
N ASP A 102 -24.54 1.79 2.83
CA ASP A 102 -25.48 1.07 3.70
C ASP A 102 -24.77 0.53 4.97
N PRO A 103 -25.23 0.90 6.18
CA PRO A 103 -24.74 0.38 7.46
C PRO A 103 -24.64 -1.14 7.57
N GLU A 104 -25.69 -1.84 7.16
CA GLU A 104 -25.80 -3.29 7.36
C GLU A 104 -24.89 -4.04 6.41
N VAL A 105 -24.75 -3.54 5.19
CA VAL A 105 -23.89 -4.12 4.16
C VAL A 105 -22.42 -3.89 4.51
N LEU A 106 -22.05 -2.64 4.84
CA LEU A 106 -20.67 -2.29 5.17
C LEU A 106 -20.15 -3.08 6.38
N GLY A 107 -21.01 -3.37 7.37
CA GLY A 107 -20.64 -4.16 8.55
C GLY A 107 -20.45 -5.66 8.29
N ARG A 108 -20.94 -6.18 7.15
CA ARG A 108 -20.83 -7.59 6.76
C ARG A 108 -19.62 -7.85 5.84
N LEU A 109 -19.14 -6.84 5.13
CA LEU A 109 -17.98 -6.95 4.25
C LEU A 109 -16.69 -7.24 5.03
N GLU A 110 -15.83 -8.07 4.47
CA GLU A 110 -14.52 -8.32 5.07
C GLU A 110 -13.57 -7.11 4.90
N PRO A 111 -12.92 -6.64 5.99
CA PRO A 111 -11.92 -5.58 5.89
C PRO A 111 -10.71 -6.00 5.05
N ASN A 112 -10.43 -5.26 3.99
CA ASN A 112 -9.24 -5.43 3.16
C ASN A 112 -8.76 -4.08 2.57
N ALA A 113 -7.60 -4.08 1.91
CA ALA A 113 -7.00 -2.86 1.36
C ALA A 113 -7.86 -2.25 0.24
N GLU A 114 -8.58 -3.09 -0.50
CA GLU A 114 -9.46 -2.72 -1.59
C GLU A 114 -10.69 -1.96 -1.08
N LEU A 115 -11.33 -2.46 -0.02
CA LEU A 115 -12.44 -1.82 0.68
C LEU A 115 -12.00 -0.49 1.29
N LEU A 116 -10.80 -0.43 1.87
CA LEU A 116 -10.21 0.82 2.36
C LEU A 116 -10.13 1.87 1.24
N GLY A 117 -9.58 1.52 0.08
CA GLY A 117 -9.52 2.42 -1.07
C GLY A 117 -10.89 2.90 -1.53
N ALA A 118 -11.89 2.00 -1.55
CA ALA A 118 -13.25 2.34 -1.94
C ALA A 118 -13.95 3.25 -0.91
N VAL A 119 -13.77 3.01 0.38
CA VAL A 119 -14.25 3.86 1.47
C VAL A 119 -13.66 5.27 1.36
N LEU A 120 -12.36 5.40 1.09
CA LEU A 120 -11.72 6.72 0.96
C LEU A 120 -12.25 7.51 -0.23
N ARG A 121 -12.56 6.85 -1.36
CA ARG A 121 -13.19 7.49 -2.53
C ARG A 121 -14.63 7.93 -2.24
N THR A 122 -15.38 7.16 -1.46
CA THR A 122 -16.83 7.35 -1.25
C THR A 122 -17.20 8.04 0.05
N LYS A 123 -16.23 8.37 0.91
CA LYS A 123 -16.48 8.99 2.23
C LYS A 123 -17.33 10.26 2.20
N HIS A 124 -17.32 11.00 1.09
CA HIS A 124 -18.10 12.23 0.91
C HIS A 124 -19.61 11.97 0.69
N LEU A 125 -19.99 10.72 0.37
CA LEU A 125 -21.36 10.28 0.15
C LEU A 125 -21.96 9.59 1.40
N MET A 126 -21.13 9.31 2.42
CA MET A 126 -21.54 8.56 3.61
C MET A 126 -22.21 9.44 4.65
N ASN A 127 -23.23 8.90 5.32
CA ASN A 127 -23.80 9.54 6.50
C ASN A 127 -22.85 9.42 7.73
N PRO A 128 -23.04 10.19 8.82
CA PRO A 128 -22.16 10.15 9.99
C PRO A 128 -22.09 8.80 10.73
N GLU A 129 -23.10 7.94 10.57
CA GLU A 129 -23.14 6.62 11.17
C GLU A 129 -22.28 5.62 10.39
N VAL A 130 -22.45 5.60 9.07
CA VAL A 130 -21.66 4.82 8.11
C VAL A 130 -20.20 5.22 8.18
N LEU A 131 -19.90 6.52 8.26
CA LEU A 131 -18.54 7.03 8.41
C LEU A 131 -17.84 6.49 9.67
N ARG A 132 -18.60 6.28 10.75
CA ARG A 132 -18.07 5.72 12.01
C ARG A 132 -17.73 4.25 11.88
N MET A 133 -18.53 3.48 11.14
CA MET A 133 -18.24 2.06 10.85
C MET A 133 -17.08 1.93 9.86
N ALA A 134 -17.09 2.73 8.80
CA ALA A 134 -15.97 2.87 7.88
C ALA A 134 -14.67 3.15 8.62
N ARG A 135 -14.66 4.06 9.61
CA ARG A 135 -13.46 4.34 10.44
C ARG A 135 -12.95 3.09 11.16
N ARG A 136 -13.82 2.23 11.68
CA ARG A 136 -13.42 0.98 12.36
C ARG A 136 -12.80 -0.02 11.38
N ILE A 137 -13.37 -0.12 10.17
CA ILE A 137 -12.84 -0.98 9.10
C ILE A 137 -11.46 -0.46 8.69
N VAL A 138 -11.33 0.85 8.46
CA VAL A 138 -10.06 1.52 8.15
C VAL A 138 -9.02 1.23 9.23
N GLU A 139 -9.38 1.40 10.51
CA GLU A 139 -8.50 1.14 11.65
C GLU A 139 -7.99 -0.30 11.68
N GLN A 140 -8.86 -1.28 11.41
CA GLN A 140 -8.46 -2.68 11.35
C GLN A 140 -7.47 -2.92 10.19
N VAL A 141 -7.79 -2.47 8.98
CA VAL A 141 -6.93 -2.68 7.80
C VAL A 141 -5.58 -1.99 7.96
N VAL A 142 -5.59 -0.73 8.43
CA VAL A 142 -4.36 0.03 8.68
C VAL A 142 -3.49 -0.67 9.72
N ARG A 143 -4.08 -1.19 10.81
CA ARG A 143 -3.33 -1.96 11.81
C ARG A 143 -2.69 -3.21 11.20
N GLU A 144 -3.42 -3.98 10.40
CA GLU A 144 -2.90 -5.19 9.75
C GLU A 144 -1.77 -4.85 8.76
N LEU A 145 -1.91 -3.77 7.99
CA LEU A 145 -0.86 -3.27 7.09
C LEU A 145 0.38 -2.80 7.86
N MET A 146 0.20 -2.08 8.96
CA MET A 146 1.28 -1.64 9.84
C MET A 146 2.00 -2.83 10.48
N GLU A 147 1.31 -3.86 10.94
CA GLU A 147 1.93 -5.04 11.54
C GLU A 147 2.84 -5.77 10.54
N ARG A 148 2.36 -5.92 9.30
CA ARG A 148 3.13 -6.50 8.19
C ARG A 148 4.37 -5.65 7.87
N LEU A 149 4.16 -4.36 7.62
CA LEU A 149 5.23 -3.46 7.18
C LEU A 149 6.24 -3.16 8.29
N ALA A 150 5.81 -3.01 9.55
CA ALA A 150 6.70 -2.77 10.68
C ALA A 150 7.67 -3.93 10.90
N THR A 151 7.23 -5.18 10.64
CA THR A 151 8.11 -6.35 10.71
C THR A 151 9.22 -6.25 9.67
N GLU A 152 8.86 -5.97 8.42
CA GLU A 152 9.78 -5.79 7.30
C GLU A 152 10.76 -4.64 7.55
N VAL A 153 10.25 -3.44 7.85
CA VAL A 153 11.04 -2.24 8.16
C VAL A 153 12.03 -2.51 9.30
N ARG A 154 11.58 -3.13 10.40
CA ARG A 154 12.47 -3.45 11.53
C ARG A 154 13.55 -4.43 11.11
N THR A 155 13.23 -5.49 10.37
CA THR A 155 14.25 -6.45 9.93
C THR A 155 15.33 -5.81 9.09
N THR A 156 14.96 -4.88 8.20
CA THR A 156 15.90 -4.20 7.31
C THR A 156 16.72 -3.13 8.04
N MET A 157 16.09 -2.35 8.92
CA MET A 157 16.76 -1.31 9.72
C MET A 157 17.71 -1.86 10.79
N HIS A 158 17.48 -3.08 11.29
CA HIS A 158 18.40 -3.75 12.21
C HIS A 158 19.54 -4.50 11.48
N GLY A 159 19.62 -4.36 10.15
CA GLY A 159 20.58 -5.00 9.26
C GLY A 159 22.04 -4.57 9.48
N ALA A 160 22.91 -5.59 9.55
CA ALA A 160 24.37 -5.56 9.75
C ALA A 160 24.86 -4.97 11.09
N ARG A 161 24.91 -5.83 12.13
CA ARG A 161 25.83 -5.65 13.26
C ARG A 161 27.23 -5.44 12.70
N SER A 162 27.82 -4.28 12.93
CA SER A 162 29.16 -3.99 12.46
C SER A 162 30.16 -5.04 12.94
N ARG A 163 30.84 -5.65 11.97
CA ARG A 163 31.95 -6.58 12.19
C ARG A 163 33.27 -5.84 12.48
N ARG A 164 33.24 -4.51 12.58
CA ARG A 164 34.45 -3.72 12.89
C ARG A 164 34.90 -4.01 14.32
N ARG A 165 36.21 -4.09 14.51
CA ARG A 165 36.83 -4.29 15.83
C ARG A 165 36.76 -2.98 16.62
N GLY A 166 36.29 -3.06 17.85
CA GLY A 166 36.30 -1.92 18.77
C GLY A 166 37.74 -1.72 19.24
N ARG A 167 38.30 -0.53 19.03
CA ARG A 167 39.64 -0.18 19.53
C ARG A 167 39.62 0.25 21.00
N ILE A 168 38.42 0.42 21.58
CA ILE A 168 38.22 0.92 22.94
C ILE A 168 37.80 -0.24 23.85
N PRO A 169 38.57 -0.56 24.90
CA PRO A 169 38.23 -1.63 25.84
C PRO A 169 37.07 -1.20 26.74
N ARG A 170 35.88 -1.76 26.53
CA ARG A 170 34.71 -1.61 27.40
C ARG A 170 34.17 -2.98 27.77
N ALA A 171 33.92 -3.21 29.07
CA ALA A 171 33.44 -4.49 29.57
C ALA A 171 32.14 -4.95 28.89
N ALA A 172 31.23 -4.02 28.56
CA ALA A 172 29.96 -4.31 27.90
C ALA A 172 30.10 -4.76 26.42
N ASP A 173 31.24 -4.50 25.78
CA ASP A 173 31.47 -4.78 24.35
C ASP A 173 32.46 -5.94 24.14
N PHE A 174 32.73 -6.75 25.17
CA PHE A 174 33.70 -7.84 25.15
C PHE A 174 33.23 -9.03 24.28
N ASP A 175 34.04 -9.42 23.29
CA ASP A 175 33.76 -10.56 22.42
C ASP A 175 34.31 -11.85 23.03
N PHE A 176 33.48 -12.51 23.85
CA PHE A 176 33.85 -13.76 24.51
C PHE A 176 34.33 -14.85 23.53
N PRO A 177 33.58 -15.22 22.46
CA PRO A 177 34.01 -16.31 21.58
C PRO A 177 35.33 -16.03 20.86
N THR A 178 35.53 -14.81 20.37
CA THR A 178 36.75 -14.46 19.63
C THR A 178 37.95 -14.36 20.57
N THR A 179 37.75 -13.79 21.76
CA THR A 179 38.79 -13.71 22.79
C THR A 179 39.19 -15.10 23.27
N VAL A 180 38.23 -16.01 23.48
CA VAL A 180 38.54 -17.39 23.87
C VAL A 180 39.37 -18.07 22.79
N ARG A 181 38.91 -18.07 21.52
CA ARG A 181 39.64 -18.70 20.40
C ARG A 181 41.06 -18.17 20.23
N ALA A 182 41.24 -16.85 20.32
CA ALA A 182 42.55 -16.21 20.16
C ALA A 182 43.53 -16.58 21.28
N ASN A 183 43.03 -16.91 22.48
CA ASN A 183 43.86 -17.21 23.65
C ASN A 183 43.88 -18.70 24.02
N LEU A 184 43.29 -19.60 23.20
CA LEU A 184 43.27 -21.04 23.49
C LEU A 184 44.67 -21.65 23.68
N ALA A 185 45.70 -21.07 23.04
CA ALA A 185 47.09 -21.46 23.24
C ALA A 185 47.58 -21.28 24.70
N HIS A 186 46.90 -20.43 25.48
CA HIS A 186 47.22 -20.11 26.88
C HIS A 186 46.29 -20.80 27.87
N TYR A 187 45.55 -21.83 27.44
CA TYR A 187 44.74 -22.64 28.34
C TYR A 187 45.63 -23.56 29.18
N ARG A 188 45.44 -23.55 30.50
CA ARG A 188 46.13 -24.44 31.44
C ARG A 188 45.15 -25.51 31.96
N PRO A 189 45.25 -26.76 31.49
CA PRO A 189 44.35 -27.85 31.89
C PRO A 189 44.37 -28.12 33.39
N GLU A 190 45.54 -28.00 34.03
CA GLU A 190 45.76 -28.32 35.44
C GLU A 190 44.99 -27.37 36.37
N GLN A 191 44.79 -26.12 35.94
CA GLN A 191 44.11 -25.08 36.71
C GLN A 191 42.72 -24.75 36.18
N ARG A 192 42.31 -25.37 35.05
CA ARG A 192 41.07 -25.08 34.31
C ARG A 192 40.86 -23.58 34.05
N ARG A 193 41.95 -22.86 33.75
CA ARG A 193 41.95 -21.41 33.56
C ARG A 193 42.52 -21.05 32.20
N LEU A 194 41.89 -20.07 31.56
CA LEU A 194 42.33 -19.46 30.31
C LEU A 194 42.91 -18.08 30.63
N TYR A 195 44.19 -17.87 30.35
CA TYR A 195 44.82 -16.57 30.51
C TYR A 195 44.63 -15.75 29.24
N VAL A 196 44.00 -14.58 29.37
CA VAL A 196 43.71 -13.69 28.24
C VAL A 196 44.87 -12.70 28.09
N GLU A 197 45.66 -12.88 27.04
CA GLU A 197 46.70 -11.94 26.62
C GLU A 197 46.13 -10.88 25.68
N THR A 198 45.34 -11.30 24.67
CA THR A 198 44.69 -10.40 23.72
C THR A 198 43.18 -10.42 23.90
N ALA A 199 42.62 -9.37 24.50
CA ALA A 199 41.19 -9.17 24.61
C ALA A 199 40.61 -8.55 23.33
N HIS A 200 39.56 -9.16 22.78
CA HIS A 200 38.84 -8.61 21.63
C HIS A 200 37.52 -7.98 22.06
N PHE A 201 37.27 -6.77 21.55
CA PHE A 201 36.04 -6.03 21.77
C PHE A 201 35.34 -5.81 20.44
N ARG A 202 34.02 -5.95 20.42
CA ARG A 202 33.19 -5.60 19.26
C ARG A 202 33.12 -4.08 19.19
N ALA A 203 33.26 -3.50 18.00
CA ALA A 203 32.88 -2.11 17.84
C ALA A 203 31.36 -2.07 17.97
N ARG A 204 30.85 -1.32 18.93
CA ARG A 204 29.52 -0.74 18.73
C ARG A 204 29.71 0.26 17.60
N THR A 205 28.99 0.11 16.48
CA THR A 205 28.73 1.31 15.67
C THR A 205 27.86 2.16 16.58
N ARG A 206 28.47 3.06 17.34
CA ARG A 206 27.78 4.27 17.71
C ARG A 206 27.59 5.01 16.39
N ARG A 207 26.55 4.64 15.62
CA ARG A 207 25.83 5.65 14.85
C ARG A 207 25.07 6.44 15.91
N HIS A 208 25.82 7.26 16.63
CA HIS A 208 25.24 8.19 17.57
C HIS A 208 24.74 9.34 16.69
N THR A 209 23.45 9.68 16.83
CA THR A 209 22.92 11.04 16.72
C THR A 209 22.85 11.76 15.37
N ASP A 210 23.06 11.09 14.24
CA ASP A 210 22.75 11.74 12.97
C ASP A 210 21.29 11.45 12.62
N ASN A 211 20.41 12.40 12.97
CA ASN A 211 19.03 12.38 12.51
C ASN A 211 19.05 12.46 10.98
N TRP A 212 18.55 11.42 10.34
CA TRP A 212 18.21 11.46 8.93
C TRP A 212 16.82 12.05 8.78
N GLN A 213 16.63 12.85 7.74
CA GLN A 213 15.34 13.41 7.39
C GLN A 213 14.76 12.63 6.21
N VAL A 214 13.54 12.16 6.32
CA VAL A 214 12.79 11.54 5.23
C VAL A 214 11.56 12.38 4.96
N ILE A 215 11.42 12.86 3.74
CA ILE A 215 10.30 13.70 3.31
C ILE A 215 9.54 12.93 2.24
N LEU A 216 8.32 12.52 2.56
CA LEU A 216 7.43 11.80 1.66
C LEU A 216 6.45 12.81 1.04
N LEU A 217 6.59 13.04 -0.27
CA LEU A 217 5.64 13.80 -1.08
C LEU A 217 4.64 12.84 -1.72
N VAL A 218 3.36 12.97 -1.39
CA VAL A 218 2.31 12.05 -1.83
C VAL A 218 1.26 12.80 -2.63
N ASP A 219 1.07 12.36 -3.87
CA ASP A 219 0.05 12.87 -4.77
C ASP A 219 -1.36 12.39 -4.34
N GLN A 220 -2.31 13.32 -4.19
CA GLN A 220 -3.70 13.07 -3.81
C GLN A 220 -4.66 12.98 -5.00
N SER A 221 -4.14 12.91 -6.22
CA SER A 221 -4.97 12.69 -7.40
C SER A 221 -5.78 11.40 -7.29
N GLY A 222 -6.94 11.36 -7.96
CA GLY A 222 -7.86 10.23 -7.88
C GLY A 222 -7.28 8.90 -8.38
N SER A 223 -6.24 8.94 -9.23
CA SER A 223 -5.48 7.77 -9.67
C SER A 223 -4.56 7.21 -8.58
N MET A 224 -4.25 7.98 -7.54
CA MET A 224 -3.22 7.68 -6.54
C MET A 224 -3.75 7.13 -5.22
N VAL A 225 -5.03 6.78 -5.11
CA VAL A 225 -5.67 6.34 -3.85
C VAL A 225 -4.92 5.18 -3.18
N GLY A 226 -4.53 4.15 -3.94
CA GLY A 226 -3.77 3.02 -3.41
C GLY A 226 -2.42 3.44 -2.83
N ASN A 227 -1.74 4.35 -3.54
CA ASN A 227 -0.45 4.88 -3.14
C ASN A 227 -0.54 5.80 -1.92
N VAL A 228 -1.62 6.58 -1.79
CA VAL A 228 -1.86 7.41 -0.59
C VAL A 228 -1.94 6.54 0.65
N ILE A 229 -2.68 5.42 0.60
CA ILE A 229 -2.80 4.46 1.70
C ILE A 229 -1.42 3.93 2.09
N HIS A 230 -0.69 3.40 1.11
CA HIS A 230 0.63 2.82 1.35
C HIS A 230 1.64 3.84 1.88
N SER A 231 1.60 5.07 1.38
CA SER A 231 2.48 6.16 1.82
C SER A 231 2.19 6.57 3.25
N ALA A 232 0.91 6.69 3.64
CA ALA A 232 0.51 7.00 5.01
C ALA A 232 0.97 5.93 6.00
N VAL A 233 0.76 4.64 5.67
CA VAL A 233 1.21 3.51 6.50
C VAL A 233 2.74 3.46 6.60
N THR A 234 3.44 3.72 5.50
CA THR A 234 4.91 3.78 5.48
C THR A 234 5.42 4.92 6.35
N ALA A 235 4.85 6.12 6.21
CA ALA A 235 5.18 7.29 7.04
C ALA A 235 5.00 6.98 8.52
N ALA A 236 3.87 6.40 8.92
CA ALA A 236 3.58 6.02 10.30
C ALA A 236 4.60 5.00 10.85
N CYS A 237 5.03 4.05 10.02
CA CYS A 237 6.04 3.07 10.39
C CYS A 237 7.45 3.69 10.54
N LEU A 238 7.80 4.66 9.69
CA LEU A 238 9.08 5.37 9.73
C LEU A 238 9.15 6.36 10.90
N TRP A 239 8.04 7.02 11.24
CA TRP A 239 7.94 7.98 12.35
C TRP A 239 8.37 7.38 13.70
N GLY A 240 8.13 6.07 13.90
CA GLY A 240 8.51 5.37 15.12
C GLY A 240 9.99 4.95 15.20
N LEU A 241 10.83 5.24 14.20
CA LEU A 241 12.21 4.77 14.14
C LEU A 241 13.19 5.74 14.83
N PRO A 242 14.10 5.23 15.68
CA PRO A 242 15.08 6.08 16.34
C PRO A 242 16.11 6.64 15.34
N GLY A 243 16.30 7.97 15.35
CA GLY A 243 17.27 8.65 14.47
C GLY A 243 16.72 9.00 13.08
N LEU A 244 15.40 8.93 12.90
CA LEU A 244 14.71 9.34 11.68
C LEU A 244 13.68 10.44 12.01
N GLU A 245 13.73 11.53 11.27
CA GLU A 245 12.71 12.57 11.26
C GLU A 245 11.90 12.42 9.96
N THR A 246 10.62 12.11 10.08
CA THR A 246 9.77 11.80 8.93
C THR A 246 8.77 12.93 8.72
N HIS A 247 8.75 13.51 7.53
CA HIS A 247 7.74 14.47 7.09
C HIS A 247 6.83 13.80 6.07
N LEU A 248 5.53 14.03 6.20
CA LEU A 248 4.55 13.61 5.21
C LEU A 248 3.84 14.83 4.67
N ILE A 249 3.98 15.05 3.38
CA ILE A 249 3.41 16.18 2.68
C ILE A 249 2.54 15.62 1.58
N ALA A 250 1.28 15.99 1.61
CA ALA A 250 0.36 15.61 0.57
C ALA A 250 0.11 16.80 -0.35
N PHE A 251 -0.04 16.54 -1.64
CA PHE A 251 -0.22 17.60 -2.61
C PHE A 251 -1.21 17.23 -3.71
N ASP A 252 -1.86 18.25 -4.23
CA ASP A 252 -2.66 18.26 -5.44
C ASP A 252 -2.28 19.53 -6.25
N THR A 253 -3.10 20.57 -6.23
CA THR A 253 -2.77 21.95 -6.62
C THR A 253 -2.22 22.78 -5.46
N GLU A 254 -2.55 22.39 -4.23
CA GLU A 254 -2.01 22.96 -3.01
C GLU A 254 -1.10 21.94 -2.31
N VAL A 255 -0.30 22.43 -1.36
CA VAL A 255 0.65 21.60 -0.60
C VAL A 255 0.23 21.65 0.85
N VAL A 256 -0.03 20.49 1.44
CA VAL A 256 -0.48 20.34 2.82
C VAL A 256 0.53 19.50 3.60
N ASP A 257 1.08 20.07 4.66
CA ASP A 257 1.96 19.37 5.58
C ASP A 257 1.13 18.57 6.59
N LEU A 258 1.19 17.24 6.49
CA LEU A 258 0.49 16.28 7.33
C LEU A 258 1.43 15.63 8.36
N THR A 259 2.63 16.15 8.54
CA THR A 259 3.66 15.58 9.45
C THR A 259 3.14 15.39 10.88
N ARG A 260 2.22 16.24 11.34
CA ARG A 260 1.63 16.16 12.69
C ARG A 260 0.58 15.06 12.86
N ASP A 261 0.04 14.54 11.75
CA ASP A 261 -1.00 13.52 11.76
C ASP A 261 -0.41 12.11 11.50
N VAL A 262 0.91 12.00 11.32
CA VAL A 262 1.59 10.74 10.96
C VAL A 262 1.48 9.67 12.06
N ASP A 263 1.28 10.08 13.31
CA ASP A 263 1.07 9.17 14.44
C ASP A 263 -0.33 8.54 14.47
N ASP A 264 -1.33 9.17 13.82
CA ASP A 264 -2.65 8.59 13.55
C ASP A 264 -2.89 8.46 12.02
N PRO A 265 -2.39 7.39 11.39
CA PRO A 265 -2.60 7.14 9.96
C PRO A 265 -4.08 7.01 9.58
N VAL A 266 -4.96 6.63 10.52
CA VAL A 266 -6.41 6.54 10.25
C VAL A 266 -6.99 7.93 10.11
N GLU A 267 -6.71 8.83 11.06
CA GLU A 267 -7.16 10.21 10.98
C GLU A 267 -6.60 10.93 9.75
N LEU A 268 -5.33 10.68 9.43
CA LEU A 268 -4.66 11.19 8.25
C LEU A 268 -5.41 10.81 6.95
N LEU A 269 -5.65 9.52 6.73
CA LEU A 269 -6.37 9.03 5.55
C LEU A 269 -7.80 9.59 5.47
N MET A 270 -8.45 9.77 6.62
CA MET A 270 -9.79 10.35 6.67
C MET A 270 -9.80 11.86 6.36
N LYS A 271 -8.70 12.60 6.60
CA LYS A 271 -8.55 14.02 6.25
C LYS A 271 -8.20 14.26 4.78
N VAL A 272 -7.45 13.35 4.14
CA VAL A 272 -6.99 13.48 2.75
C VAL A 272 -8.16 13.63 1.78
N GLN A 273 -8.30 14.78 1.11
CA GLN A 273 -9.30 14.94 0.05
C GLN A 273 -8.71 14.44 -1.27
N LEU A 274 -9.49 13.67 -2.02
CA LEU A 274 -9.04 13.07 -3.28
C LEU A 274 -9.60 13.89 -4.44
N GLY A 275 -8.73 14.29 -5.37
CA GLY A 275 -9.10 15.00 -6.61
C GLY A 275 -8.56 16.42 -6.69
N GLY A 276 -8.37 16.90 -7.93
CA GLY A 276 -7.69 18.16 -8.23
C GLY A 276 -6.77 18.01 -9.43
N GLY A 277 -6.03 19.07 -9.76
CA GLY A 277 -4.85 18.97 -10.62
C GLY A 277 -3.63 18.51 -9.81
N THR A 278 -2.49 18.35 -10.46
CA THR A 278 -1.23 17.91 -9.85
C THR A 278 -0.14 18.95 -10.10
N ASP A 279 0.49 19.48 -9.05
CA ASP A 279 1.63 20.41 -9.10
C ASP A 279 2.81 19.83 -8.31
N ILE A 280 3.55 18.92 -8.95
CA ILE A 280 4.67 18.21 -8.34
C ILE A 280 5.81 19.20 -8.07
N ALA A 281 6.02 20.14 -8.98
CA ALA A 281 7.05 21.16 -8.88
C ALA A 281 6.91 22.00 -7.60
N ARG A 282 5.68 22.42 -7.26
CA ARG A 282 5.40 23.18 -6.04
C ARG A 282 5.65 22.34 -4.80
N ALA A 283 5.20 21.08 -4.79
CA ALA A 283 5.44 20.17 -3.67
C ALA A 283 6.94 19.94 -3.42
N LEU A 284 7.71 19.71 -4.49
CA LEU A 284 9.16 19.56 -4.39
C LEU A 284 9.85 20.85 -3.93
N GLY A 285 9.39 22.00 -4.40
CA GLY A 285 9.87 23.30 -3.95
C GLY A 285 9.60 23.57 -2.46
N TYR A 286 8.47 23.09 -1.93
CA TYR A 286 8.18 23.16 -0.50
C TYR A 286 9.06 22.19 0.31
N ALA A 287 9.20 20.93 -0.14
CA ALA A 287 10.11 19.98 0.49
C ALA A 287 11.54 20.50 0.57
N ALA A 288 12.03 21.16 -0.49
CA ALA A 288 13.35 21.78 -0.50
C ALA A 288 13.57 22.81 0.62
N GLN A 289 12.51 23.49 1.07
CA GLN A 289 12.59 24.46 2.18
C GLN A 289 12.65 23.79 3.55
N LEU A 290 12.17 22.54 3.66
CA LEU A 290 12.19 21.76 4.89
C LEU A 290 13.53 21.02 5.10
N VAL A 291 14.33 20.87 4.04
CA VAL A 291 15.62 20.18 4.12
C VAL A 291 16.59 20.97 5.01
N GLU A 292 16.91 20.44 6.18
CA GLU A 292 17.89 21.06 7.08
C GLU A 292 19.33 20.62 6.76
N HIS A 293 19.48 19.35 6.38
CA HIS A 293 20.78 18.70 6.14
C HIS A 293 20.76 17.91 4.83
N PRO A 294 21.08 18.53 3.68
CA PRO A 294 20.92 17.92 2.36
C PRO A 294 21.54 16.51 2.25
N ARG A 295 22.77 16.33 2.73
CA ARG A 295 23.49 15.04 2.70
C ARG A 295 22.89 13.93 3.58
N ARG A 296 21.88 14.25 4.40
CA ARG A 296 21.18 13.34 5.30
C ARG A 296 19.67 13.42 5.10
N ALA A 297 19.25 13.93 3.94
CA ALA A 297 17.85 14.04 3.56
C ALA A 297 17.54 13.08 2.40
N VAL A 298 16.43 12.37 2.54
CA VAL A 298 15.81 11.58 1.48
C VAL A 298 14.46 12.21 1.18
N ILE A 299 14.23 12.62 -0.07
CA ILE A 299 12.93 13.08 -0.55
C ILE A 299 12.37 12.00 -1.47
N ALA A 300 11.21 11.45 -1.14
CA ALA A 300 10.51 10.50 -2.01
C ALA A 300 9.24 11.12 -2.58
N VAL A 301 9.20 11.25 -3.91
CA VAL A 301 8.05 11.76 -4.65
C VAL A 301 7.23 10.59 -5.16
N ILE A 302 6.04 10.40 -4.60
CA ILE A 302 5.11 9.31 -4.93
C ILE A 302 3.99 9.91 -5.78
N SER A 303 4.12 9.77 -7.11
CA SER A 303 3.22 10.34 -8.10
C SER A 303 3.30 9.52 -9.40
N ASP A 304 2.30 9.65 -10.26
CA ASP A 304 2.30 9.13 -11.64
C ASP A 304 3.12 10.03 -12.60
N PHE A 305 3.79 11.06 -12.08
CA PHE A 305 4.62 12.01 -12.83
C PHE A 305 3.89 12.78 -13.94
N TYR A 306 2.55 12.80 -13.95
CA TYR A 306 1.80 13.69 -14.83
C TYR A 306 1.78 15.09 -14.22
N GLU A 307 2.79 15.89 -14.56
CA GLU A 307 2.94 17.26 -14.07
C GLU A 307 1.90 18.20 -14.72
N GLY A 308 1.01 18.75 -13.91
CA GLY A 308 0.12 19.85 -14.30
C GLY A 308 0.76 21.24 -14.13
N GLY A 309 1.86 21.33 -13.38
CA GLY A 309 2.67 22.52 -13.19
C GLY A 309 3.78 22.71 -14.23
N ASN A 310 4.89 23.33 -13.81
CA ASN A 310 6.02 23.62 -14.69
C ASN A 310 7.09 22.52 -14.61
N ALA A 311 7.07 21.59 -15.55
CA ALA A 311 8.03 20.48 -15.64
C ALA A 311 9.51 20.93 -15.72
N ALA A 312 9.80 22.08 -16.33
CA ALA A 312 11.18 22.59 -16.38
C ALA A 312 11.63 23.11 -15.00
N TRP A 313 10.71 23.69 -14.23
CA TRP A 313 10.98 24.10 -12.86
C TRP A 313 11.18 22.88 -11.94
N LEU A 314 10.34 21.84 -12.06
CA LEU A 314 10.51 20.58 -11.34
C LEU A 314 11.92 19.99 -11.53
N VAL A 315 12.34 19.79 -12.78
CA VAL A 315 13.66 19.21 -13.10
C VAL A 315 14.81 20.08 -12.57
N ARG A 316 14.68 21.40 -12.64
CA ARG A 316 15.70 22.32 -12.09
C ARG A 316 15.80 22.22 -10.57
N THR A 317 14.67 22.15 -9.87
CA THR A 317 14.63 22.01 -8.41
C THR A 317 15.20 20.66 -7.98
N ALA A 318 14.85 19.58 -8.67
CA ALA A 318 15.41 18.26 -8.42
C ALA A 318 16.94 18.24 -8.63
N ALA A 319 17.42 18.82 -9.73
CA ALA A 319 18.86 18.91 -10.00
C ALA A 319 19.62 19.69 -8.91
N ALA A 320 19.04 20.77 -8.37
CA ALA A 320 19.62 21.54 -7.29
C ALA A 320 19.74 20.71 -6.00
N LEU A 321 18.67 20.02 -5.60
CA LEU A 321 18.65 19.14 -4.43
C LEU A 321 19.70 18.01 -4.53
N VAL A 322 19.77 17.36 -5.70
CA VAL A 322 20.77 16.31 -5.94
C VAL A 322 22.18 16.88 -5.88
N ALA A 323 22.42 18.07 -6.44
CA ALA A 323 23.72 18.73 -6.38
C ALA A 323 24.14 19.12 -4.95
N GLU A 324 23.18 19.43 -4.08
CA GLU A 324 23.41 19.69 -2.65
C GLU A 324 23.69 18.41 -1.84
N GLY A 325 23.39 17.25 -2.41
CA GLY A 325 23.64 15.92 -1.85
C GLY A 325 22.40 15.26 -1.24
N THR A 326 21.21 15.81 -1.49
CA THR A 326 19.94 15.17 -1.12
C THR A 326 19.66 13.97 -2.01
N THR A 327 19.22 12.87 -1.39
CA THR A 327 18.79 11.70 -2.13
C THR A 327 17.35 11.90 -2.56
N VAL A 328 17.12 12.14 -3.85
CA VAL A 328 15.77 12.31 -4.39
C VAL A 328 15.35 11.02 -5.08
N LEU A 329 14.20 10.50 -4.67
CA LEU A 329 13.54 9.31 -5.21
C LEU A 329 12.27 9.74 -5.96
N GLY A 330 12.11 9.24 -7.17
CA GLY A 330 10.86 9.34 -7.92
C GLY A 330 10.19 7.97 -7.98
N LEU A 331 9.13 7.79 -7.20
CA LEU A 331 8.39 6.54 -7.11
C LEU A 331 7.12 6.62 -7.95
N ALA A 332 7.15 5.92 -9.07
CA ALA A 332 6.00 5.76 -9.94
C ALA A 332 4.94 4.89 -9.26
N ALA A 333 3.66 5.17 -9.57
CA ALA A 333 2.59 4.29 -9.15
C ALA A 333 2.72 2.89 -9.75
N LEU A 334 2.58 1.89 -8.89
CA LEU A 334 2.41 0.49 -9.25
C LEU A 334 0.91 0.25 -9.35
N ASP A 335 0.43 -0.25 -10.49
CA ASP A 335 -0.94 -0.74 -10.58
C ASP A 335 -1.12 -2.09 -9.86
N GLU A 336 -2.35 -2.61 -9.84
CA GLU A 336 -2.68 -3.92 -9.23
C GLU A 336 -1.95 -5.11 -9.90
N GLN A 337 -1.35 -4.89 -11.07
CA GLN A 337 -0.56 -5.85 -11.84
C GLN A 337 0.96 -5.59 -11.71
N ALA A 338 1.35 -4.62 -10.88
CA ALA A 338 2.70 -4.12 -10.68
C ALA A 338 3.34 -3.52 -11.95
N ASP A 339 2.53 -3.12 -12.93
CA ASP A 339 3.00 -2.37 -14.09
C ASP A 339 3.12 -0.88 -13.72
N PRO A 340 4.27 -0.25 -13.98
CA PRO A 340 4.47 1.14 -13.62
C PRO A 340 3.78 2.05 -14.64
N VAL A 341 2.75 2.76 -14.19
CA VAL A 341 2.01 3.75 -14.99
C VAL A 341 2.47 5.14 -14.60
N PHE A 342 3.31 5.75 -15.44
CA PHE A 342 3.80 7.11 -15.23
C PHE A 342 4.30 7.78 -16.52
N ASP A 343 4.45 9.11 -16.50
CA ASP A 343 5.08 9.86 -17.58
C ASP A 343 6.58 9.48 -17.70
N ARG A 344 6.88 8.62 -18.68
CA ARG A 344 8.24 8.13 -18.94
C ARG A 344 9.18 9.24 -19.42
N GLU A 345 8.68 10.27 -20.10
CA GLU A 345 9.51 11.37 -20.58
C GLU A 345 9.97 12.22 -19.39
N LEU A 346 9.04 12.59 -18.52
CA LEU A 346 9.38 13.35 -17.32
C LEU A 346 10.25 12.53 -16.37
N GLY A 347 9.93 11.25 -16.18
CA GLY A 347 10.73 10.31 -15.39
C GLY A 347 12.17 10.21 -15.91
N GLN A 348 12.38 10.10 -17.22
CA GLN A 348 13.72 10.07 -17.80
C GLN A 348 14.47 11.38 -17.56
N ARG A 349 13.82 12.54 -17.74
CA ARG A 349 14.44 13.85 -17.47
C ARG A 349 14.84 14.03 -16.01
N LEU A 350 14.08 13.46 -15.08
CA LEU A 350 14.44 13.43 -13.66
C LEU A 350 15.63 12.49 -13.39
N ALA A 351 15.64 11.32 -14.03
CA ALA A 351 16.75 10.38 -13.94
C ALA A 351 18.06 10.98 -14.48
N ASP A 352 17.99 11.73 -15.58
CA ASP A 352 19.15 12.40 -16.20
C ASP A 352 19.82 13.43 -15.27
N VAL A 353 19.07 14.00 -14.32
CA VAL A 353 19.60 14.92 -13.30
C VAL A 353 19.96 14.24 -11.98
N GLY A 354 19.93 12.91 -11.93
CA GLY A 354 20.37 12.10 -10.79
C GLY A 354 19.28 11.72 -9.78
N VAL A 355 18.01 11.91 -10.12
CA VAL A 355 16.89 11.35 -9.34
C VAL A 355 16.82 9.85 -9.56
N HIS A 356 16.62 9.06 -8.50
CA HIS A 356 16.38 7.63 -8.64
C HIS A 356 14.91 7.40 -8.99
N VAL A 357 14.60 7.23 -10.27
CA VAL A 357 13.25 6.99 -10.76
C VAL A 357 12.99 5.50 -10.90
N GLY A 358 11.91 5.00 -10.32
CA GLY A 358 11.52 3.61 -10.42
C GLY A 358 10.15 3.35 -9.80
N ALA A 359 9.69 2.12 -9.93
CA ALA A 359 8.59 1.63 -9.11
C ALA A 359 9.19 0.87 -7.93
N MET A 360 8.77 1.23 -6.71
CA MET A 360 9.14 0.53 -5.49
C MET A 360 7.89 0.30 -4.67
N THR A 361 7.80 -0.89 -4.10
CA THR A 361 6.85 -1.18 -3.02
C THR A 361 7.25 -0.43 -1.74
N PRO A 362 6.31 -0.20 -0.81
CA PRO A 362 6.61 0.34 0.52
C PRO A 362 7.77 -0.34 1.26
N GLY A 363 7.85 -1.68 1.16
CA GLY A 363 8.92 -2.47 1.75
C GLY A 363 10.29 -2.19 1.12
N GLU A 364 10.34 -2.07 -0.21
CA GLU A 364 11.55 -1.69 -0.95
C GLU A 364 11.99 -0.26 -0.65
N LEU A 365 11.05 0.69 -0.50
CA LEU A 365 11.37 2.05 -0.06
C LEU A 365 12.00 2.04 1.34
N ALA A 366 11.42 1.29 2.28
CA ALA A 366 12.00 1.15 3.62
C ALA A 366 13.39 0.51 3.58
N ALA A 367 13.60 -0.47 2.69
CA ALA A 367 14.90 -1.09 2.49
C ALA A 367 15.94 -0.15 1.90
N PHE A 368 15.54 0.65 0.91
CA PHE A 368 16.39 1.67 0.31
C PHE A 368 16.81 2.74 1.34
N ILE A 369 15.87 3.20 2.16
CA ILE A 369 16.17 4.15 3.24
C ILE A 369 17.14 3.50 4.24
N ALA A 370 16.94 2.23 4.61
CA ALA A 370 17.85 1.51 5.51
C ALA A 370 19.27 1.39 4.95
N GLU A 371 19.43 1.12 3.66
CA GLU A 371 20.73 1.06 2.98
C GLU A 371 21.38 2.45 2.90
N THR A 372 20.61 3.49 2.63
CA THR A 372 21.11 4.86 2.53
C THR A 372 21.59 5.40 3.89
N ILE A 373 20.91 5.02 4.98
CA ILE A 373 21.27 5.38 6.36
C ILE A 373 22.45 4.55 6.89
N GLY A 374 22.60 3.32 6.39
CA GLY A 374 23.56 2.32 6.85
C GLY A 374 24.96 2.51 6.31
#